data_AF-R0K6N7-F1
#
_entry.id   AF-R0K6N7-F1
#
_cell.length_a   1.000
_cell.length_b   1.000
_cell.length_c   1.000
_cell.angle_alpha   90.00
_cell.angle_beta   90.00
_cell.angle_gamma   90.00
#
_symmetry.space_group_name_H-M   'P 1'
#
loop_
_entity.id
_entity.type
_entity.pdbx_description
1 polymer ?
#
loop_
_entity_poly.entity_id
_entity_poly.type
_entity_poly.pdbx_seq_one_letter_code
_entity_poly.pdbx_strand_id
1 'polypeptide(L)'
;MASPESWSQRLREHCLVRGLPEPTYTDLSDRRGGRTAWTTMVAVSGTSYQARFWYDGTYLHQAKEDCSEVALRSITGYTNSAQTPPPASHYRSLATQLDQSITS
;
A
#
# COMPACT_ATOMS: atom_id res chain seq x y z
N MET A 1 -6.49 14.95 -13.56
CA MET A 1 -7.60 14.06 -13.14
C MET A 1 -7.07 13.19 -12.00
N ALA A 2 -7.30 13.58 -10.76
CA ALA A 2 -6.91 12.79 -9.60
C ALA A 2 -7.96 11.68 -9.42
N SER A 3 -7.67 10.49 -9.96
CA SER A 3 -8.41 9.26 -9.69
C SER A 3 -8.41 8.98 -8.18
N PRO A 4 -9.46 8.33 -7.62
CA PRO A 4 -9.56 8.06 -6.19
C PRO A 4 -8.27 7.40 -5.68
N GLU A 5 -7.63 8.03 -4.69
CA GLU A 5 -6.29 7.72 -4.18
C GLU A 5 -6.17 6.25 -3.74
N SER A 6 -5.72 5.40 -4.67
CA SER A 6 -5.51 3.97 -4.45
C SER A 6 -4.34 3.76 -3.48
N TRP A 7 -4.33 2.70 -2.66
CA TRP A 7 -3.26 2.43 -1.69
C TRP A 7 -1.88 2.42 -2.35
N SER A 8 -1.82 1.89 -3.57
CA SER A 8 -0.63 1.91 -4.42
C SER A 8 -0.12 3.32 -4.74
N GLN A 9 -1.01 4.27 -4.97
CA GLN A 9 -0.66 5.67 -5.22
C GLN A 9 -0.15 6.35 -3.94
N ARG A 10 -0.83 6.12 -2.82
CA ARG A 10 -0.46 6.67 -1.51
C ARG A 10 0.91 6.17 -1.06
N LEU A 11 1.21 4.89 -1.31
CA LEU A 11 2.53 4.31 -1.10
C LEU A 11 3.59 5.01 -1.95
N ARG A 12 3.31 5.24 -3.24
CA ARG A 12 4.24 5.91 -4.15
C ARG A 12 4.54 7.34 -3.71
N GLU A 13 3.51 8.13 -3.40
CA GLU A 13 3.68 9.51 -2.92
C GLU A 13 4.46 9.54 -1.61
N HIS A 14 4.18 8.61 -0.69
CA HIS A 14 4.92 8.51 0.56
C HIS A 14 6.40 8.18 0.33
N CYS A 15 6.70 7.27 -0.60
CA CYS A 15 8.07 6.96 -0.98
C CYS A 15 8.77 8.19 -1.55
N LEU A 16 8.09 8.93 -2.44
CA LEU A 16 8.63 10.14 -3.08
C LEU A 16 8.94 11.24 -2.05
N VAL A 17 8.02 11.52 -1.13
CA VAL A 17 8.21 12.52 -0.05
C VAL A 17 9.35 12.13 0.90
N ARG A 18 9.55 10.83 1.14
CA ARG A 18 10.60 10.31 2.03
C ARG A 18 11.94 10.09 1.32
N GLY A 19 12.03 10.37 0.01
CA GLY A 19 13.23 10.10 -0.79
C GLY A 19 13.55 8.61 -0.93
N LEU A 20 12.55 7.74 -0.77
CA LEU A 20 12.68 6.30 -0.94
C LEU A 20 12.56 5.92 -2.43
N PRO A 21 13.16 4.80 -2.85
CA PRO A 21 13.00 4.28 -4.20
C PRO A 21 11.53 3.93 -4.48
N GLU A 22 11.13 4.03 -5.76
CA GLU A 22 9.76 3.73 -6.16
C GLU A 22 9.36 2.29 -5.82
N PRO A 23 8.14 2.07 -5.31
CA PRO A 23 7.64 0.75 -4.97
C PRO A 23 7.59 -0.15 -6.21
N THR A 24 8.31 -1.27 -6.18
CA THR A 24 8.33 -2.25 -7.28
C THR A 24 7.34 -3.36 -7.01
N TYR A 25 6.36 -3.55 -7.89
CA TYR A 25 5.35 -4.60 -7.74
C TYR A 25 5.77 -5.87 -8.49
N THR A 26 5.49 -7.03 -7.92
CA THR A 26 5.77 -8.35 -8.50
C THR A 26 4.59 -9.26 -8.24
N ASP A 27 4.00 -9.79 -9.31
CA ASP A 27 2.87 -10.71 -9.23
C ASP A 27 3.39 -12.13 -9.09
N LEU A 28 2.89 -12.85 -8.09
CA LEU A 28 3.25 -14.23 -7.79
C LEU A 28 2.04 -15.11 -8.05
N SER A 29 2.24 -16.17 -8.84
CA SER A 29 1.21 -17.17 -9.13
C SER A 29 1.60 -18.53 -8.55
N ASP A 30 0.66 -19.21 -7.91
CA ASP A 30 0.83 -20.51 -7.27
C ASP A 30 -0.23 -21.49 -7.82
N ARG A 31 0.22 -22.54 -8.51
CA ARG A 31 -0.68 -23.54 -9.11
C ARG A 31 -0.94 -24.68 -8.12
N ARG A 32 -2.17 -24.74 -7.58
CA ARG A 32 -2.61 -25.79 -6.66
C ARG A 32 -3.56 -26.79 -7.32
N GLY A 33 -3.06 -27.53 -8.32
CA GLY A 33 -3.75 -28.72 -8.85
C GLY A 33 -5.14 -28.49 -9.47
N GLY A 34 -5.46 -27.26 -9.90
CA GLY A 34 -6.74 -26.93 -10.54
C GLY A 34 -7.19 -25.48 -10.36
N ARG A 35 -6.67 -24.77 -9.34
CA ARG A 35 -6.83 -23.33 -9.16
C ARG A 35 -5.46 -22.66 -9.13
N THR A 36 -5.35 -21.48 -9.74
CA THR A 36 -4.14 -20.65 -9.66
C THR A 36 -4.40 -19.56 -8.65
N ALA A 37 -3.69 -19.61 -7.54
CA ALA A 37 -3.73 -18.56 -6.54
C ALA A 37 -2.75 -17.47 -6.97
N TRP A 38 -3.13 -16.22 -6.79
CA TRP A 38 -2.36 -15.05 -7.18
C TRP A 38 -2.15 -14.13 -5.98
N THR A 39 -0.97 -13.57 -5.86
CA THR A 39 -0.67 -12.54 -4.87
C THR A 39 0.23 -11.49 -5.48
N THR A 40 0.27 -10.31 -4.89
CA THR A 40 1.16 -9.23 -5.31
C THR A 40 2.11 -8.92 -4.17
N MET A 41 3.37 -8.72 -4.53
CA MET A 41 4.44 -8.30 -3.63
C MET A 41 4.95 -6.93 -4.06
N VAL A 42 5.23 -6.05 -3.10
CA VAL A 42 5.81 -4.73 -3.32
C VAL A 42 7.14 -4.61 -2.59
N ALA A 43 8.19 -4.27 -3.31
CA ALA A 43 9.50 -4.01 -2.75
C ALA A 43 9.71 -2.50 -2.58
N VAL A 44 9.98 -2.07 -1.34
CA VAL A 44 10.26 -0.68 -0.98
C VAL A 44 11.49 -0.63 -0.09
N SER A 45 12.48 0.20 -0.46
CA SER A 45 13.68 0.42 0.35
C SER A 45 14.41 -0.89 0.75
N GLY A 46 14.48 -1.85 -0.17
CA GLY A 46 15.10 -3.16 0.09
C GLY A 46 14.29 -4.12 0.96
N THR A 47 13.07 -3.73 1.37
CA THR A 47 12.14 -4.61 2.10
C THR A 47 10.96 -4.97 1.20
N SER A 48 10.66 -6.26 1.09
CA SER A 48 9.54 -6.78 0.31
C SER A 48 8.34 -7.09 1.18
N TYR A 49 7.17 -6.60 0.78
CA TYR A 49 5.89 -6.78 1.44
C TYR A 49 4.93 -7.49 0.51
N GLN A 50 4.36 -8.61 0.93
CA GLN A 50 3.36 -9.34 0.14
C GLN A 50 1.95 -9.08 0.67
N ALA A 51 0.95 -9.24 -0.20
CA ALA A 51 -0.44 -9.25 0.23
C ALA A 51 -0.66 -10.35 1.29
N ARG A 52 -1.56 -10.10 2.24
CA ARG A 52 -1.84 -11.01 3.36
C ARG A 52 -2.52 -12.29 2.90
N PHE A 53 -3.28 -12.21 1.81
CA PHE A 53 -4.04 -13.32 1.27
C PHE A 53 -3.66 -13.63 -0.16
N TRP A 54 -3.99 -14.85 -0.57
CA TRP A 54 -3.95 -15.27 -1.96
C TRP A 54 -5.32 -15.08 -2.59
N TYR A 55 -5.33 -14.39 -3.72
CA TYR A 55 -6.50 -14.02 -4.49
C TYR A 55 -6.63 -14.92 -5.72
N ASP A 56 -7.80 -14.94 -6.34
CA ASP A 56 -7.93 -15.49 -7.69
C ASP A 56 -7.37 -14.48 -8.71
N GLY A 57 -6.97 -14.93 -9.91
CA GLY A 57 -6.35 -14.05 -10.92
C GLY A 57 -7.24 -12.88 -11.32
N THR A 58 -8.55 -13.03 -11.14
CA THR A 58 -9.57 -12.00 -11.35
C THR A 58 -9.46 -10.83 -10.35
N TYR A 59 -8.86 -11.05 -9.18
CA TYR A 59 -8.77 -10.09 -8.08
C TYR A 59 -7.34 -9.60 -7.81
N LEU A 60 -6.45 -9.68 -8.81
CA LEU A 60 -5.09 -9.13 -8.71
C LEU A 60 -5.05 -7.64 -8.32
N HIS A 61 -6.04 -6.87 -8.73
CA HIS A 61 -6.16 -5.47 -8.32
C HIS A 61 -6.34 -5.34 -6.79
N GLN A 62 -7.14 -6.21 -6.17
CA GLN A 62 -7.31 -6.23 -4.72
C GLN A 62 -6.03 -6.68 -4.01
N ALA A 63 -5.33 -7.67 -4.57
CA ALA A 63 -4.04 -8.12 -4.05
C ALA A 63 -3.00 -6.99 -4.03
N LYS A 64 -2.95 -6.19 -5.10
CA LYS A 64 -2.06 -5.04 -5.21
C LYS A 64 -2.39 -3.95 -4.16
N GLU A 65 -3.66 -3.68 -3.94
CA GLU A 65 -4.10 -2.69 -2.96
C GLU A 65 -3.80 -3.14 -1.51
N ASP A 66 -4.05 -4.41 -1.17
CA ASP A 66 -3.72 -5.00 0.13
C ASP A 66 -2.21 -4.98 0.40
N CYS A 67 -1.42 -5.39 -0.60
CA CYS A 67 0.03 -5.34 -0.55
C CYS A 67 0.56 -3.92 -0.31
N SER A 68 -0.03 -2.93 -0.98
CA SER A 68 0.35 -1.52 -0.82
C SER A 68 0.00 -0.99 0.56
N GLU A 69 -1.16 -1.38 1.10
CA GLU A 69 -1.58 -1.05 2.46
C GLU A 69 -0.60 -1.64 3.49
N VAL A 70 -0.23 -2.91 3.37
CA VAL A 70 0.73 -3.58 4.25
C VAL A 70 2.09 -2.86 4.23
N ALA A 71 2.59 -2.53 3.03
CA ALA A 71 3.85 -1.79 2.89
C ALA A 71 3.75 -0.40 3.53
N LEU A 72 2.68 0.33 3.28
CA LEU A 72 2.48 1.67 3.83
C LEU A 72 2.41 1.64 5.36
N ARG A 73 1.68 0.67 5.94
CA ARG A 73 1.62 0.44 7.38
C ARG A 73 2.97 0.11 7.99
N SER A 74 3.76 -0.72 7.31
CA SER A 74 5.11 -1.05 7.75
C SER A 74 6.04 0.16 7.75
N ILE A 75 6.01 0.97 6.69
CA ILE A 75 6.85 2.18 6.55
C ILE A 75 6.43 3.28 7.55
N THR A 76 5.13 3.36 7.86
CA THR A 76 4.58 4.34 8.81
C THR A 76 4.62 3.86 10.27
N GLY A 77 4.87 2.57 10.53
CA GLY A 77 4.90 1.99 11.88
C GLY A 77 3.51 1.76 12.50
N TYR A 78 2.42 1.87 11.74
CA TYR A 78 1.07 1.61 12.22
C TYR A 78 0.76 0.10 12.16
N THR A 79 0.86 -0.59 13.31
CA THR A 79 0.69 -2.06 13.44
C THR A 79 -0.72 -2.50 13.89
N ASN A 80 -1.63 -1.58 14.22
CA ASN A 80 -2.93 -1.97 14.80
C ASN A 80 -3.83 -2.68 13.78
N SER A 81 -4.02 -4.00 13.97
CA SER A 81 -4.81 -4.87 13.10
C SER A 81 -6.30 -4.92 13.45
N ALA A 82 -6.69 -4.35 14.59
CA ALA A 82 -8.06 -4.33 15.11
C ALA A 82 -8.86 -3.10 14.65
N GLN A 83 -8.17 -2.08 14.13
CA GLN A 83 -8.78 -0.93 13.50
C GLN A 83 -8.76 -1.11 11.98
N THR A 84 -9.93 -1.02 11.37
CA THR A 84 -10.03 -0.69 9.95
C THR A 84 -9.19 0.59 9.76
N PRO A 85 -8.18 0.58 8.88
CA PRO A 85 -7.37 1.76 8.67
C PRO A 85 -8.32 2.89 8.28
N PRO A 86 -8.19 4.08 8.87
CA PRO A 86 -9.05 5.18 8.50
C PRO A 86 -8.91 5.41 6.98
N PRO A 87 -10.02 5.72 6.28
CA PRO A 87 -10.04 5.88 4.84
C PRO A 87 -9.00 6.90 4.40
N ALA A 88 -8.57 6.80 3.14
CA ALA A 88 -7.47 7.58 2.62
C ALA A 88 -7.56 9.10 2.86
N SER A 89 -8.79 9.61 2.95
CA SER A 89 -9.13 10.97 3.31
C SER A 89 -8.54 11.45 4.65
N HIS A 90 -8.26 10.56 5.60
CA HIS A 90 -7.78 10.92 6.93
C HIS A 90 -6.31 11.32 6.99
N TYR A 91 -5.48 10.84 6.06
CA TYR A 91 -4.06 11.25 6.01
C TYR A 91 -3.86 12.54 5.22
N ARG A 92 -4.80 12.88 4.31
CA ARG A 92 -4.80 14.16 3.60
C ARG A 92 -5.03 15.34 4.57
N SER A 93 -5.88 15.16 5.58
CA SER A 93 -6.10 16.14 6.64
C SER A 93 -4.90 16.27 7.59
N LEU A 94 -4.21 15.16 7.90
CA LEU A 94 -3.00 15.19 8.75
C LEU A 94 -1.80 15.86 8.06
N ALA A 95 -1.60 15.62 6.76
CA ALA A 95 -0.52 16.26 6.00
C ALA A 95 -0.74 17.78 5.84
N THR A 96 -2.00 18.21 5.70
CA THR A 96 -2.35 19.63 5.59
C THR A 96 -2.23 20.35 6.95
N GLN A 97 -2.41 19.63 8.06
CA GLN A 97 -2.37 20.22 9.40
C GLN A 97 -0.94 20.44 9.93
N LEU A 98 0.06 19.70 9.44
CA LEU A 98 1.46 19.90 9.81
C LEU A 98 2.14 21.06 9.06
N ASP A 99 1.57 21.52 7.95
CA ASP A 99 2.05 22.68 7.19
C ASP A 99 1.60 24.02 7.81
N GLN A 100 0.45 24.05 8.49
CA GLN A 100 -0.10 25.29 9.04
C GLN A 100 0.43 25.68 10.44
N SER A 101 1.19 24.81 11.12
CA SER A 101 1.69 25.10 12.47
C SER A 101 3.07 25.78 12.52
N ILE A 102 3.65 26.18 11.38
CA ILE A 102 4.95 26.88 11.32
C ILE A 102 4.78 28.38 11.02
N THR A 103 3.57 28.87 10.75
CA THR A 103 3.29 30.30 10.59
C THR A 103 2.08 30.72 11.43
N SER A 104 2.30 31.03 12.71
CA SER A 104 1.65 32.08 13.52
C SER A 104 2.18 32.06 14.95
#